data_AF-A0A929Y9F8-F1
#
_entry.id   AF-A0A929Y9F8-F1
#
_cell.length_a   1.000
_cell.length_b   1.000
_cell.length_c   1.000
_cell.angle_alpha   90.00
_cell.angle_beta   90.00
_cell.angle_gamma   90.00
#
_symmetry.space_group_name_H-M   'P 1'
#
loop_
_entity.id
_entity.type
_entity.pdbx_description
1 polymer ?
#
loop_
_entity_poly.entity_id
_entity_poly.type
_entity_poly.pdbx_seq_one_letter_code
_entity_poly.pdbx_strand_id
1 'polypeptide(L)' 'MASSYLTLYKIIILYLLDRAEIPLSSSQVMRFLLDREYTTFVTFQDALSQLTEQGLVKGEQDT' A
#
# COMPACT_ATOMS: atom_id res chain seq x y z
N MET A 1 -6.69 -20.35 3.31
CA MET A 1 -7.54 -19.23 2.84
C MET A 1 -7.04 -17.88 3.37
N ALA A 2 -5.76 -17.54 3.17
CA ALA A 2 -5.16 -16.27 3.63
C ALA A 2 -4.96 -15.24 2.50
N SER A 3 -5.13 -15.66 1.24
CA SER A 3 -4.77 -14.87 0.06
C SER A 3 -5.77 -13.74 -0.25
N SER A 4 -7.04 -13.85 0.18
CA SER A 4 -8.08 -12.90 -0.25
C SER A 4 -8.00 -11.54 0.44
N TYR A 5 -7.60 -11.49 1.71
CA TYR A 5 -7.44 -10.23 2.45
C TYR A 5 -6.25 -9.42 1.96
N LEU A 6 -5.15 -10.10 1.63
CA LEU A 6 -3.95 -9.44 1.10
C LEU A 6 -4.22 -8.77 -0.26
N THR A 7 -4.98 -9.42 -1.13
CA THR A 7 -5.41 -8.84 -2.42
C THR A 7 -6.28 -7.60 -2.23
N LEU A 8 -7.19 -7.61 -1.24
CA LEU A 8 -8.02 -6.45 -0.94
C LEU A 8 -7.15 -5.25 -0.49
N TYR A 9 -6.17 -5.47 0.39
CA TYR A 9 -5.27 -4.39 0.83
C TYR A 9 -4.45 -3.82 -0.31
N LYS A 10 -3.97 -4.66 -1.23
CA LYS A 10 -3.27 -4.20 -2.43
C LYS A 10 -4.15 -3.30 -3.30
N ILE A 11 -5.41 -3.68 -3.52
CA ILE A 11 -6.36 -2.87 -4.29
C ILE A 11 -6.65 -1.55 -3.59
N ILE A 12 -6.81 -1.54 -2.26
CA ILE A 12 -7.03 -0.30 -1.50
C ILE A 12 -5.81 0.62 -1.63
N ILE A 13 -4.59 0.10 -1.50
CA ILE A 13 -3.35 0.87 -1.65
C ILE A 13 -3.26 1.47 -3.06
N LEU A 14 -3.47 0.66 -4.10
CA LEU A 14 -3.45 1.11 -5.49
C LEU A 14 -4.53 2.16 -5.76
N TYR A 15 -5.74 1.97 -5.23
CA TYR A 15 -6.83 2.93 -5.34
C TYR A 15 -6.51 4.25 -4.65
N LEU A 16 -5.87 4.20 -3.47
CA LEU A 16 -5.44 5.40 -2.76
C LEU A 16 -4.40 6.18 -3.55
N LEU A 17 -3.43 5.49 -4.13
CA LEU A 17 -2.38 6.09 -4.95
C LEU A 17 -2.96 6.68 -6.26
N ASP A 18 -3.91 5.99 -6.90
CA ASP A 18 -4.58 6.44 -8.12
C ASP A 18 -5.47 7.68 -7.88
N ARG A 19 -6.12 7.75 -6.71
CA ARG A 19 -6.95 8.88 -6.31
C ARG A 19 -6.17 10.08 -5.79
N ALA A 20 -4.91 9.89 -5.40
CA ALA A 20 -4.09 10.96 -4.88
C ALA A 20 -3.56 11.82 -6.02
N GLU A 21 -3.90 13.12 -6.02
CA GLU A 21 -3.40 14.09 -7.00
C GLU A 21 -1.89 14.39 -6.82
N ILE A 22 -1.32 13.97 -5.69
CA ILE A 22 0.10 14.12 -5.34
C ILE A 22 0.70 12.76 -4.95
N PRO A 23 2.00 12.53 -5.21
CA PRO A 23 2.67 11.32 -4.78
C PRO A 23 2.61 11.22 -3.25
N LEU A 24 1.89 10.22 -2.74
CA LEU A 24 1.82 9.94 -1.31
C LEU A 24 3.02 9.10 -0.89
N SER A 25 3.66 9.52 0.20
CA SER A 25 4.69 8.69 0.83
C SER A 25 4.08 7.41 1.43
N SER A 26 4.86 6.33 1.45
CA SER A 26 4.47 5.08 2.09
C SER A 26 3.98 5.28 3.53
N SER A 27 4.59 6.23 4.26
CA SER A 27 4.21 6.61 5.62
C SER A 27 2.85 7.31 5.72
N GLN A 28 2.45 8.08 4.71
CA GLN A 28 1.14 8.74 4.66
C GLN A 28 0.03 7.74 4.32
N VAL A 29 0.24 6.89 3.31
CA VAL A 29 -0.68 5.80 2.97
C VAL A 29 -0.86 4.87 4.17
N MET A 30 0.24 4.56 4.85
CA MET A 30 0.25 3.74 6.04
C MET A 30 -0.58 4.33 7.18
N ARG A 31 -0.36 5.61 7.53
CA ARG A 31 -1.17 6.28 8.56
C ARG A 31 -2.65 6.28 8.19
N PHE A 32 -2.98 6.57 6.94
CA PHE A 32 -4.37 6.57 6.48
C PHE A 32 -5.06 5.22 6.65
N LEU A 33 -4.34 4.12 6.40
CA LEU A 33 -4.87 2.77 6.56
C LEU A 33 -4.93 2.32 8.02
N LEU A 34 -3.95 2.73 8.84
CA LEU A 34 -3.93 2.47 10.29
C LEU A 34 -5.02 3.24 11.04
N ASP A 35 -5.25 4.51 10.70
CA ASP A 35 -6.25 5.38 11.34
C ASP A 35 -7.68 4.88 11.14
N ARG A 36 -7.89 4.05 10.12
CA ARG A 36 -9.18 3.42 9.81
C ARG A 36 -9.31 1.99 10.36
N GLU A 37 -8.31 1.52 11.10
CA GLU A 37 -8.18 0.12 11.58
C GLU A 37 -8.30 -0.93 10.45
N TYR A 38 -8.05 -0.53 9.20
CA TYR A 38 -8.21 -1.44 8.07
C TYR A 38 -7.08 -2.47 8.00
N THR A 39 -5.88 -2.17 8.51
CA THR A 39 -4.73 -3.10 8.40
C THR A 39 -3.72 -2.93 9.53
N THR A 40 -2.76 -3.86 9.64
CA THR A 40 -1.62 -3.80 10.57
C THR A 40 -0.34 -3.44 9.81
N PHE A 41 0.64 -2.87 10.52
CA PHE A 41 1.94 -2.48 9.93
C PHE A 41 2.62 -3.58 9.14
N VAL A 42 2.60 -4.81 9.66
CA VAL A 42 3.21 -5.96 9.00
C VAL A 42 2.51 -6.27 7.67
N THR A 43 1.18 -6.24 7.65
CA THR A 43 0.40 -6.56 6.45
C THR A 43 0.50 -5.47 5.39
N PHE A 44 0.58 -4.20 5.78
CA PHE A 44 0.83 -3.09 4.86
C PHE A 44 2.22 -3.20 4.20
N GLN A 45 3.26 -3.46 5.01
CA GLN A 45 4.63 -3.63 4.50
C GLN A 45 4.72 -4.81 3.53
N ASP A 46 4.10 -5.95 3.85
CA ASP A 46 4.08 -7.12 2.96
C ASP A 46 3.32 -6.82 1.65
N ALA A 47 2.17 -6.16 1.73
CA ALA A 47 1.42 -5.74 0.54
C ALA A 47 2.23 -4.77 -0.33
N LEU A 48 2.89 -3.79 0.28
CA LEU A 48 3.69 -2.78 -0.42
C LEU A 48 4.95 -3.38 -1.05
N SER A 49 5.64 -4.30 -0.36
CA SER A 49 6.79 -5.03 -0.91
C SER A 49 6.39 -5.81 -2.15
N GLN A 50 5.30 -6.57 -2.07
CA GLN A 50 4.80 -7.33 -3.20
C GLN A 50 4.33 -6.43 -4.36
N LEU A 51 3.73 -5.27 -4.08
CA LEU A 51 3.37 -4.29 -5.12
C LEU A 51 4.60 -3.68 -5.81
N THR A 52 5.68 -3.48 -5.06
CA THR A 52 6.96 -2.97 -5.57
C THR A 52 7.68 -4.03 -6.41
N GLU A 53 7.73 -5.28 -5.93
CA GLU A 53 8.29 -6.43 -6.67
C GLU A 53 7.54 -6.69 -7.98
N GLN A 54 6.22 -6.46 -7.99
CA GLN A 54 5.38 -6.58 -9.19
C GLN A 54 5.49 -5.36 -10.13
N GLY A 55 6.22 -4.31 -9.75
CA GLY A 55 6.37 -3.08 -10.54
C GLY A 55 5.09 -2.25 -10.65
N LEU A 56 4.09 -2.50 -9.79
CA LEU A 56 2.82 -1.78 -9.76
C LEU A 56 2.91 -0.46 -9.00
N VAL A 57 3.85 -0.37 -8.05
CA VAL A 57 4.17 0.85 -7.32
C VAL A 57 5.66 1.13 -7.49
N LYS A 58 6.00 2.36 -7.89
CA LYS A 58 7.38 2.83 -7.92
C LYS A 58 7.67 3.49 -6.58
N GLY A 59 8.54 2.87 -5.77
CA GLY A 59 9.18 3.60 -4.69
C GLY A 59 10.05 4.68 -5.32
N GLU A 60 9.91 5.92 -4.86
CA GLU A 60 10.91 6.96 -5.09
C GLU A 60 12.17 6.56 -4.33
N GLN A 61 12.90 5.58 -4.88
CA GLN A 61 14.29 5.35 -4.58
C GLN A 61 15.02 6.36 -5.47
N ASP A 62 15.13 7.58 -4.97
CA ASP A 62 16.17 8.48 -5.46
C ASP A 62 17.50 7.73 -5.42
N THR A 63 18.27 7.93 -6.48
CA THR A 63 19.56 7.31 -6.81
C THR A 63 20.56 7.30 -5.66
#